data_AF-A0A350T612-F1
#
_entry.id   AF-A0A350T612-F1
#
_cell.length_a   1.000
_cell.length_b   1.000
_cell.length_c   1.000
_cell.angle_alpha   90.00
_cell.angle_beta   90.00
_cell.angle_gamma   90.00
#
_symmetry.space_group_name_H-M   'P 1'
#
loop_
_entity.id
_entity.type
_entity.pdbx_description
1 polymer ?
#
loop_
_entity_poly.entity_id
_entity_poly.type
_entity_poly.pdbx_seq_one_letter_code
_entity_poly.pdbx_strand_id
1 'polypeptide(L)'
;MWHGSSVRTRAASRGDNGGDNLMLSRAMRAPVVAFAAILVFVAFAQAQASAEQPANDAFQRTWARTDQPVVNGAVARTWMWGPAAFTPAMQEDYAQANGGKRTVQYFDKSRMELATDASVATDSPWSVTNGLLVVELITGKMQVGDNTFQQRNPAQIHIAGDPGENNGPTYAQLAPLRSAGATPEGQTIVATLDANGHVGVSTTLGQLGVTAAHRVQQPGIDHTVASVFWDFMNSSGLVSTNGQLVEDHLFENSFYATGYPITEAYWTTVAVQGNEQQVLLQCFERRCLTWTPGNSDGWKVEAGNVGQHYYEWRYGETTPVGPTPSPTPSPTPSPSPTPPPANSDYVVVIASIQNTGTKNEEINIWNKTPRESSVNMAGWTLSDASGHVFTFPDITVKAAFFVTVRTCTGTDIIKHNWAILHWGLCQNVSGGVVTLRDAAGQVVDTHP
;
A
#
# COMPACT_ATOMS: atom_id res chain seq x y z
N MET A 1 -1.92 46.18 68.90
CA MET A 1 -0.71 46.13 69.75
C MET A 1 0.45 46.58 68.85
N TRP A 2 1.16 47.68 69.13
CA TRP A 2 2.23 47.83 70.14
C TRP A 2 3.39 46.85 69.88
N HIS A 3 4.66 47.25 69.69
CA HIS A 3 5.34 48.57 69.55
C HIS A 3 6.45 48.40 68.45
N GLY A 4 7.16 49.38 67.87
CA GLY A 4 7.75 50.63 68.38
C GLY A 4 9.18 50.37 68.94
N SER A 5 10.28 51.07 68.61
CA SER A 5 10.53 52.22 67.70
C SER A 5 12.05 52.38 67.38
N SER A 6 12.38 53.33 66.49
CA SER A 6 13.65 54.10 66.26
C SER A 6 14.84 53.99 67.26
N VAL A 7 16.12 54.29 66.89
CA VAL A 7 16.69 55.64 66.60
C VAL A 7 18.01 55.61 65.80
N ARG A 8 18.32 56.73 65.12
CA ARG A 8 19.49 57.03 64.25
C ARG A 8 20.68 57.66 65.00
N THR A 9 21.91 57.39 64.54
CA THR A 9 23.06 58.33 64.43
C THR A 9 24.10 57.68 63.48
N ARG A 10 24.73 58.27 62.43
CA ARG A 10 24.94 59.62 61.83
C ARG A 10 26.38 60.12 61.99
N ALA A 11 26.93 60.64 60.87
CA ALA A 11 28.25 61.24 60.64
C ALA A 11 29.43 60.26 60.41
N ALA A 12 30.52 60.62 59.68
CA ALA A 12 30.71 61.34 58.40
C ALA A 12 32.22 61.53 58.10
N SER A 13 32.57 61.92 56.87
CA SER A 13 33.89 62.44 56.40
C SER A 13 35.02 61.41 56.21
N ARG A 14 36.06 61.62 55.37
CA ARG A 14 36.27 62.45 54.13
C ARG A 14 37.67 62.10 53.55
N GLY A 15 37.87 62.25 52.23
CA GLY A 15 39.12 61.92 51.52
C GLY A 15 38.89 60.73 50.57
N ASP A 16 38.87 60.83 49.23
CA ASP A 16 39.33 61.86 48.26
C ASP A 16 40.83 61.80 47.91
N ASN A 17 41.16 62.24 46.69
CA ASN A 17 42.28 61.83 45.81
C ASN A 17 42.06 60.44 45.16
N GLY A 18 42.02 60.26 43.83
CA GLY A 18 42.15 61.21 42.72
C GLY A 18 43.19 60.71 41.71
N GLY A 19 42.75 60.22 40.54
CA GLY A 19 43.60 59.44 39.62
C GLY A 19 43.01 59.21 38.23
N ASP A 20 42.49 60.29 37.64
CA ASP A 20 42.05 60.43 36.25
C ASP A 20 43.16 60.08 35.22
N ASN A 21 42.91 59.65 33.96
CA ASN A 21 41.67 59.34 33.23
C ASN A 21 41.96 58.45 31.98
N LEU A 22 40.96 58.23 31.11
CA LEU A 22 40.92 57.52 29.80
C LEU A 22 40.48 56.03 29.89
N MET A 23 39.29 55.59 29.42
CA MET A 23 38.63 55.70 28.09
C MET A 23 39.42 54.99 26.98
N LEU A 24 38.93 54.00 26.21
CA LEU A 24 37.66 53.24 26.10
C LEU A 24 38.01 51.72 25.99
N SER A 25 37.13 50.71 25.98
CA SER A 25 35.74 50.59 25.47
C SER A 25 34.93 49.47 26.13
N ARG A 26 33.61 49.41 25.87
CA ARG A 26 32.69 48.40 26.42
C ARG A 26 32.57 47.15 25.54
N ALA A 27 32.59 45.97 26.16
CA ALA A 27 31.80 44.80 25.73
C ALA A 27 31.51 43.90 26.95
N MET A 28 30.25 43.77 27.35
CA MET A 28 29.86 42.80 28.40
C MET A 28 29.84 41.39 27.81
N ARG A 29 30.43 40.42 28.52
CA ARG A 29 30.29 38.98 28.20
C ARG A 29 29.21 38.38 29.09
N ALA A 30 28.14 37.87 28.48
CA ALA A 30 27.23 36.95 29.16
C ALA A 30 27.85 35.53 29.21
N PRO A 31 27.66 34.76 30.29
CA PRO A 31 28.16 33.39 30.37
C PRO A 31 27.25 32.43 29.58
N VAL A 32 27.79 31.77 28.56
CA VAL A 32 27.14 30.62 27.92
C VAL A 32 27.40 29.38 28.78
N VAL A 33 26.35 28.75 29.28
CA VAL A 33 26.45 27.46 29.98
C VAL A 33 26.59 26.36 28.93
N ALA A 34 27.78 25.77 28.85
CA ALA A 34 28.05 24.66 27.94
C ALA A 34 27.60 23.32 28.55
N PHE A 35 26.57 22.70 27.98
CA PHE A 35 26.26 21.29 28.22
C PHE A 35 27.25 20.42 27.46
N ALA A 36 28.11 19.69 28.19
CA ALA A 36 29.04 18.73 27.59
C ALA A 36 28.33 17.38 27.37
N ALA A 37 27.99 17.07 26.12
CA ALA A 37 27.50 15.74 25.76
C ALA A 37 28.66 14.73 25.72
N ILE A 38 28.68 13.77 26.64
CA ILE A 38 29.70 12.72 26.70
C ILE A 38 29.25 11.56 25.78
N LEU A 39 29.82 11.50 24.58
CA LEU A 39 29.65 10.36 23.67
C LEU A 39 30.47 9.15 24.14
N VAL A 40 29.84 8.24 24.88
CA VAL A 40 30.41 6.93 25.18
C VAL A 40 30.12 5.97 24.03
N PHE A 41 31.05 5.84 23.09
CA PHE A 41 31.00 4.80 22.05
C PHE A 41 31.23 3.42 22.67
N VAL A 42 30.14 2.71 23.01
CA VAL A 42 30.20 1.26 23.26
C VAL A 42 30.08 0.55 21.92
N ALA A 43 31.22 0.15 21.35
CA ALA A 43 31.29 -0.54 20.08
C ALA A 43 30.81 -2.00 20.20
N PHE A 44 29.49 -2.20 20.25
CA PHE A 44 28.91 -3.49 19.91
C PHE A 44 29.14 -3.76 18.42
N ALA A 45 29.90 -4.79 18.11
CA ALA A 45 29.98 -5.37 16.78
C ALA A 45 28.66 -6.12 16.48
N GLN A 46 27.57 -5.37 16.28
CA GLN A 46 26.39 -5.91 15.62
C GLN A 46 26.82 -6.43 14.25
N ALA A 47 26.36 -7.63 13.88
CA ALA A 47 26.40 -8.03 12.49
C ALA A 47 25.57 -7.00 11.72
N GLN A 48 26.22 -6.20 10.87
CA GLN A 48 25.51 -5.24 10.03
C GLN A 48 24.55 -6.05 9.16
N ALA A 49 23.25 -5.75 9.22
CA ALA A 49 22.32 -6.26 8.24
C ALA A 49 22.82 -5.81 6.86
N SER A 50 23.22 -6.76 6.02
CA SER A 50 23.78 -6.46 4.71
C SER A 50 22.75 -5.69 3.89
N ALA A 51 23.04 -4.42 3.63
CA ALA A 51 22.22 -3.54 2.80
C ALA A 51 22.29 -3.99 1.35
N GLU A 52 21.45 -4.98 1.01
CA GLU A 52 21.40 -5.57 -0.31
C GLU A 52 20.76 -4.60 -1.30
N GLN A 53 21.29 -4.55 -2.51
CA GLN A 53 20.72 -3.74 -3.58
C GLN A 53 19.45 -4.41 -4.13
N PRO A 54 18.47 -3.63 -4.63
CA PRO A 54 17.36 -4.17 -5.41
C PRO A 54 17.88 -5.03 -6.57
N ALA A 55 17.54 -6.32 -6.57
CA ALA A 55 18.27 -7.37 -7.30
C ALA A 55 17.97 -7.43 -8.81
N ASN A 56 17.16 -6.50 -9.33
CA ASN A 56 16.89 -6.29 -10.74
C ASN A 56 16.32 -4.88 -10.98
N ASP A 57 16.34 -4.42 -12.22
CA ASP A 57 15.93 -3.06 -12.59
C ASP A 57 14.47 -2.74 -12.23
N ALA A 58 13.57 -3.72 -12.16
CA ALA A 58 12.17 -3.49 -11.80
C ALA A 58 12.04 -3.19 -10.30
N PHE A 59 12.64 -4.02 -9.44
CA PHE A 59 12.73 -3.74 -8.01
C PHE A 59 13.49 -2.42 -7.75
N GLN A 60 14.54 -2.13 -8.52
CA GLN A 60 15.28 -0.87 -8.43
C GLN A 60 14.40 0.33 -8.78
N ARG A 61 13.57 0.28 -9.84
CA ARG A 61 12.64 1.36 -10.19
C ARG A 61 11.61 1.59 -9.07
N THR A 62 10.95 0.53 -8.60
CA THR A 62 9.91 0.62 -7.56
C THR A 62 10.48 1.17 -6.24
N TRP A 63 11.66 0.71 -5.82
CA TRP A 63 12.34 1.20 -4.62
C TRP A 63 12.80 2.66 -4.79
N ALA A 64 13.44 2.97 -5.93
CA ALA A 64 14.02 4.29 -6.16
C ALA A 64 12.98 5.41 -6.20
N ARG A 65 11.76 5.15 -6.73
CA ARG A 65 10.71 6.18 -6.82
C ARG A 65 10.53 6.91 -5.48
N THR A 66 10.30 6.18 -4.39
CA THR A 66 9.98 6.81 -3.09
C THR A 66 11.16 6.91 -2.14
N ASP A 67 12.11 5.96 -2.13
CA ASP A 67 13.05 5.82 -0.99
C ASP A 67 14.47 6.29 -1.33
N GLN A 68 14.90 6.27 -2.60
CA GLN A 68 16.18 6.85 -3.03
C GLN A 68 16.31 8.36 -2.70
N PRO A 69 15.27 9.21 -2.87
CA PRO A 69 15.33 10.61 -2.43
C PRO A 69 15.59 10.78 -0.93
N VAL A 70 15.15 9.81 -0.11
CA VAL A 70 15.35 9.80 1.35
C VAL A 70 16.76 9.32 1.70
N VAL A 71 17.26 8.24 1.08
CA VAL A 71 18.66 7.78 1.22
C VAL A 71 19.65 8.88 0.84
N ASN A 72 19.38 9.61 -0.25
CA ASN A 72 20.23 10.69 -0.74
C ASN A 72 20.12 11.99 0.09
N GLY A 73 19.25 12.03 1.11
CA GLY A 73 19.01 13.23 1.93
C GLY A 73 18.36 14.40 1.18
N ALA A 74 17.77 14.15 0.00
CA ALA A 74 17.12 15.17 -0.82
C ALA A 74 15.71 15.54 -0.31
N VAL A 75 15.06 14.63 0.43
CA VAL A 75 13.80 14.88 1.14
C VAL A 75 13.81 14.10 2.47
N ALA A 76 13.26 14.71 3.52
CA ALA A 76 13.20 14.10 4.85
C ALA A 76 11.75 13.71 5.17
N ARG A 77 11.44 12.42 5.06
CA ARG A 77 10.13 11.81 5.34
C ARG A 77 10.28 10.32 5.66
N THR A 78 9.16 9.66 5.96
CA THR A 78 9.04 8.22 6.20
C THR A 78 9.51 7.37 5.00
N TRP A 79 9.89 6.12 5.30
CA TRP A 79 10.27 5.08 4.35
C TRP A 79 9.04 4.33 3.83
N MET A 80 8.93 4.08 2.53
CA MET A 80 7.89 3.19 2.02
C MET A 80 8.34 1.73 2.03
N TRP A 81 9.56 1.45 1.57
CA TRP A 81 10.14 0.11 1.43
C TRP A 81 11.16 -0.16 2.54
N GLY A 82 12.00 0.83 2.83
CA GLY A 82 13.16 0.72 3.71
C GLY A 82 14.44 1.25 3.04
N PRO A 83 15.50 1.53 3.82
CA PRO A 83 16.74 2.11 3.31
C PRO A 83 17.51 1.18 2.34
N ALA A 84 17.25 -0.13 2.36
CA ALA A 84 17.79 -1.13 1.44
C ALA A 84 16.87 -2.38 1.43
N ALA A 85 17.22 -3.38 0.61
CA ALA A 85 16.73 -4.74 0.82
C ALA A 85 17.57 -5.43 1.92
N PHE A 86 17.01 -6.45 2.57
CA PHE A 86 17.72 -7.28 3.56
C PHE A 86 17.92 -8.74 3.10
N THR A 87 17.43 -9.10 1.91
CA THR A 87 17.73 -10.38 1.24
C THR A 87 18.21 -10.16 -0.19
N PRO A 88 19.02 -11.08 -0.75
CA PRO A 88 19.16 -11.20 -2.21
C PRO A 88 17.81 -11.57 -2.85
N ALA A 89 17.78 -11.70 -4.18
CA ALA A 89 16.65 -12.31 -4.87
C ALA A 89 16.43 -13.77 -4.40
N MET A 90 15.19 -14.09 -4.03
CA MET A 90 14.75 -15.41 -3.59
C MET A 90 13.72 -15.99 -4.57
N GLN A 91 13.51 -17.31 -4.50
CA GLN A 91 12.53 -18.02 -5.32
C GLN A 91 11.48 -18.70 -4.43
N GLU A 92 10.24 -18.23 -4.49
CA GLU A 92 9.10 -18.78 -3.75
C GLU A 92 8.23 -19.67 -4.65
N ASP A 93 7.67 -20.74 -4.10
CA ASP A 93 6.66 -21.54 -4.81
C ASP A 93 5.45 -20.70 -5.24
N TYR A 94 5.16 -20.73 -6.55
CA TYR A 94 4.00 -20.08 -7.14
C TYR A 94 3.57 -20.84 -8.39
N ALA A 95 2.46 -21.60 -8.30
CA ALA A 95 2.09 -22.63 -9.27
C ALA A 95 1.91 -22.13 -10.73
N GLN A 96 1.54 -20.86 -10.92
CA GLN A 96 1.32 -20.24 -12.23
C GLN A 96 2.56 -19.50 -12.77
N ALA A 97 3.64 -19.39 -11.99
CA ALA A 97 4.87 -18.78 -12.45
C ALA A 97 5.65 -19.73 -13.39
N ASN A 98 6.46 -19.17 -14.29
CA ASN A 98 7.34 -19.97 -15.13
C ASN A 98 8.30 -20.81 -14.26
N GLY A 99 8.34 -22.13 -14.47
CA GLY A 99 9.09 -23.07 -13.62
C GLY A 99 8.50 -23.28 -12.21
N GLY A 100 7.29 -22.80 -11.93
CA GLY A 100 6.61 -22.95 -10.63
C GLY A 100 7.18 -22.08 -9.49
N LYS A 101 8.04 -21.11 -9.81
CA LYS A 101 8.66 -20.21 -8.83
C LYS A 101 8.47 -18.73 -9.20
N ARG A 102 8.05 -17.90 -8.25
CA ARG A 102 8.09 -16.42 -8.37
C ARG A 102 9.40 -15.89 -7.80
N THR A 103 10.01 -14.92 -8.48
CA THR A 103 11.18 -14.19 -7.99
C THR A 103 10.75 -13.08 -7.05
N VAL A 104 11.33 -13.03 -5.85
CA VAL A 104 10.96 -12.09 -4.78
C VAL A 104 12.20 -11.45 -4.15
N GLN A 105 12.03 -10.31 -3.47
CA GLN A 105 13.06 -9.73 -2.61
C GLN A 105 12.42 -9.01 -1.42
N TYR A 106 13.07 -9.08 -0.26
CA TYR A 106 12.56 -8.52 0.99
C TYR A 106 13.24 -7.20 1.37
N PHE A 107 12.42 -6.26 1.79
CA PHE A 107 12.75 -4.92 2.31
C PHE A 107 12.03 -4.77 3.66
N ASP A 108 12.45 -3.85 4.54
CA ASP A 108 11.89 -3.78 5.90
C ASP A 108 10.35 -3.74 5.94
N LYS A 109 9.76 -2.93 5.04
CA LYS A 109 8.32 -2.64 4.96
C LYS A 109 7.63 -3.32 3.77
N SER A 110 8.25 -4.30 3.10
CA SER A 110 7.65 -5.00 1.95
C SER A 110 8.35 -6.32 1.57
N ARG A 111 7.64 -7.19 0.86
CA ARG A 111 8.24 -8.20 -0.03
C ARG A 111 7.86 -7.82 -1.47
N MET A 112 8.82 -7.38 -2.27
CA MET A 112 8.61 -7.18 -3.71
C MET A 112 8.62 -8.54 -4.42
N GLU A 113 7.83 -8.67 -5.47
CA GLU A 113 7.83 -9.85 -6.35
C GLU A 113 7.63 -9.40 -7.80
N LEU A 114 8.24 -10.13 -8.76
CA LEU A 114 7.98 -9.89 -10.17
C LEU A 114 6.61 -10.47 -10.56
N ALA A 115 5.86 -9.73 -11.38
CA ALA A 115 4.61 -10.21 -11.95
C ALA A 115 4.83 -11.52 -12.72
N THR A 116 4.02 -12.54 -12.40
CA THR A 116 4.10 -13.87 -13.03
C THR A 116 3.32 -13.95 -14.35
N ASP A 117 2.49 -12.95 -14.63
CA ASP A 117 1.74 -12.82 -15.88
C ASP A 117 2.60 -12.09 -16.93
N ALA A 118 2.97 -12.81 -18.00
CA ALA A 118 3.80 -12.31 -19.08
C ALA A 118 3.14 -11.24 -19.97
N SER A 119 1.85 -10.92 -19.76
CA SER A 119 1.19 -9.77 -20.40
C SER A 119 1.46 -8.43 -19.69
N VAL A 120 2.00 -8.46 -18.47
CA VAL A 120 2.37 -7.22 -17.75
C VAL A 120 3.63 -6.63 -18.36
N ALA A 121 3.49 -5.48 -19.01
CA ALA A 121 4.61 -4.75 -19.61
C ALA A 121 5.70 -4.41 -18.57
N THR A 122 6.97 -4.53 -18.95
CA THR A 122 8.11 -4.47 -18.02
C THR A 122 8.40 -3.07 -17.47
N ASP A 123 7.86 -2.03 -18.11
CA ASP A 123 7.86 -0.63 -17.70
C ASP A 123 6.65 -0.24 -16.83
N SER A 124 5.60 -1.07 -16.79
CA SER A 124 4.43 -0.87 -15.91
C SER A 124 4.84 -0.89 -14.43
N PRO A 125 4.26 -0.04 -13.57
CA PRO A 125 4.47 -0.13 -12.12
C PRO A 125 4.01 -1.48 -11.55
N TRP A 126 3.07 -2.15 -12.22
CA TRP A 126 2.56 -3.46 -11.84
C TRP A 126 3.47 -4.63 -12.25
N SER A 127 4.57 -4.38 -12.97
CA SER A 127 5.64 -5.38 -13.18
C SER A 127 6.26 -5.85 -11.86
N VAL A 128 6.13 -5.03 -10.81
CA VAL A 128 6.41 -5.39 -9.42
C VAL A 128 5.10 -5.35 -8.63
N THR A 129 4.74 -6.45 -7.98
CA THR A 129 3.70 -6.50 -6.95
C THR A 129 4.31 -6.66 -5.56
N ASN A 130 3.49 -6.61 -4.50
CA ASN A 130 3.96 -6.75 -3.12
C ASN A 130 3.25 -7.90 -2.35
N GLY A 131 2.69 -8.88 -3.06
CA GLY A 131 1.84 -9.91 -2.49
C GLY A 131 0.61 -9.39 -1.76
N LEU A 132 0.10 -10.19 -0.82
CA LEU A 132 -1.00 -9.86 0.07
C LEU A 132 -0.56 -10.09 1.54
N LEU A 133 0.66 -9.64 1.89
CA LEU A 133 1.39 -10.10 3.08
C LEU A 133 0.56 -10.03 4.36
N VAL A 134 -0.23 -8.96 4.54
CA VAL A 134 -1.04 -8.77 5.74
C VAL A 134 -2.29 -9.67 5.72
N VAL A 135 -2.91 -9.91 4.55
CA VAL A 135 -3.96 -10.95 4.44
C VAL A 135 -3.38 -12.31 4.82
N GLU A 136 -2.19 -12.65 4.35
CA GLU A 136 -1.52 -13.92 4.65
C GLU A 136 -1.17 -14.04 6.15
N LEU A 137 -0.60 -12.99 6.76
CA LEU A 137 -0.26 -12.91 8.19
C LEU A 137 -1.51 -13.00 9.10
N ILE A 138 -2.57 -12.26 8.77
CA ILE A 138 -3.81 -12.23 9.57
C ILE A 138 -4.61 -13.54 9.43
N THR A 139 -4.65 -14.16 8.24
CA THR A 139 -5.48 -15.36 7.99
C THR A 139 -4.73 -16.69 8.12
N GLY A 140 -3.40 -16.65 8.20
CA GLY A 140 -2.55 -17.82 8.13
C GLY A 140 -2.41 -18.45 6.73
N LYS A 141 -3.08 -17.91 5.70
CA LYS A 141 -3.16 -18.53 4.36
C LYS A 141 -2.03 -18.05 3.46
N MET A 142 -0.87 -18.69 3.56
CA MET A 142 0.30 -18.35 2.76
C MET A 142 0.06 -18.65 1.28
N GLN A 143 0.23 -17.66 0.39
CA GLN A 143 0.00 -17.83 -1.03
C GLN A 143 1.15 -18.60 -1.71
N VAL A 144 0.78 -19.60 -2.54
CA VAL A 144 1.69 -20.39 -3.39
C VAL A 144 1.12 -20.58 -4.82
N GLY A 145 0.23 -19.69 -5.24
CA GLY A 145 -0.42 -19.63 -6.54
C GLY A 145 -1.71 -18.81 -6.48
N ASP A 146 -2.27 -18.42 -7.64
CA ASP A 146 -3.39 -17.47 -7.74
C ASP A 146 -4.57 -17.82 -6.82
N ASN A 147 -4.89 -19.11 -6.75
CA ASN A 147 -5.96 -19.68 -5.93
C ASN A 147 -5.44 -20.86 -5.09
N THR A 148 -4.15 -20.84 -4.72
CA THR A 148 -3.49 -21.99 -4.06
C THR A 148 -2.73 -21.49 -2.83
N PHE A 149 -3.05 -22.06 -1.67
CA PHE A 149 -2.59 -21.58 -0.37
C PHE A 149 -2.10 -22.74 0.50
N GLN A 150 -1.07 -22.48 1.30
CA GLN A 150 -0.67 -23.34 2.41
C GLN A 150 -1.18 -22.72 3.71
N GLN A 151 -1.92 -23.48 4.52
CA GLN A 151 -2.37 -23.00 5.82
C GLN A 151 -1.24 -23.11 6.85
N ARG A 152 -0.93 -21.98 7.49
CA ARG A 152 -0.08 -21.83 8.68
C ARG A 152 -0.95 -21.27 9.82
N ASN A 153 -0.38 -21.13 11.01
CA ASN A 153 -1.01 -20.32 12.06
C ASN A 153 -0.97 -18.83 11.67
N PRO A 154 -2.02 -18.03 11.96
CA PRO A 154 -1.94 -16.58 11.91
C PRO A 154 -0.78 -16.04 12.77
N ALA A 155 -0.15 -14.96 12.32
CA ALA A 155 1.08 -14.47 12.92
C ALA A 155 0.86 -13.80 14.28
N GLN A 156 1.53 -14.31 15.31
CA GLN A 156 1.58 -13.73 16.66
C GLN A 156 2.64 -12.61 16.78
N ILE A 157 2.96 -11.97 15.65
CA ILE A 157 3.91 -10.84 15.60
C ILE A 157 3.11 -9.56 15.79
N HIS A 158 3.56 -8.69 16.70
CA HIS A 158 2.95 -7.38 16.93
C HIS A 158 3.09 -6.50 15.67
N ILE A 159 2.04 -5.76 15.32
CA ILE A 159 1.98 -5.06 14.02
C ILE A 159 2.87 -3.81 14.00
N ALA A 160 3.07 -3.20 15.18
CA ALA A 160 3.89 -2.01 15.39
C ALA A 160 4.46 -1.99 16.82
N GLY A 161 5.40 -1.07 17.05
CA GLY A 161 6.13 -0.95 18.32
C GLY A 161 7.46 -1.71 18.34
N ASP A 162 8.09 -1.74 19.51
CA ASP A 162 9.33 -2.46 19.76
C ASP A 162 9.12 -3.99 19.61
N PRO A 163 10.11 -4.75 19.08
CA PRO A 163 10.02 -6.21 18.98
C PRO A 163 10.02 -6.91 20.35
N GLY A 164 9.27 -8.01 20.45
CA GLY A 164 9.08 -8.78 21.68
C GLY A 164 7.75 -8.43 22.37
N GLU A 165 7.67 -8.66 23.68
CA GLU A 165 6.49 -8.37 24.51
C GLU A 165 6.12 -6.87 24.42
N ASN A 166 5.03 -6.53 23.72
CA ASN A 166 4.52 -5.16 23.63
C ASN A 166 3.00 -5.07 23.75
N ASN A 167 2.49 -3.90 24.15
CA ASN A 167 1.07 -3.69 24.48
C ASN A 167 0.14 -3.48 23.25
N GLY A 168 0.66 -3.65 22.04
CA GLY A 168 -0.08 -3.51 20.78
C GLY A 168 -0.59 -4.84 20.22
N PRO A 169 -1.54 -4.82 19.28
CA PRO A 169 -2.14 -6.02 18.72
C PRO A 169 -1.21 -6.79 17.76
N THR A 170 -1.38 -8.11 17.72
CA THR A 170 -0.75 -8.99 16.73
C THR A 170 -1.62 -9.16 15.48
N TYR A 171 -1.03 -9.54 14.34
CA TYR A 171 -1.81 -9.82 13.12
C TYR A 171 -2.92 -10.86 13.35
N ALA A 172 -2.66 -11.90 14.15
CA ALA A 172 -3.65 -12.92 14.50
C ALA A 172 -4.91 -12.34 15.17
N GLN A 173 -4.77 -11.28 15.96
CA GLN A 173 -5.88 -10.65 16.71
C GLN A 173 -6.80 -9.80 15.83
N LEU A 174 -6.33 -9.36 14.64
CA LEU A 174 -7.16 -8.65 13.66
C LEU A 174 -8.01 -9.60 12.80
N ALA A 175 -7.80 -10.92 12.88
CA ALA A 175 -8.54 -11.90 12.09
C ALA A 175 -10.07 -11.80 12.20
N PRO A 176 -10.70 -11.69 13.39
CA PRO A 176 -12.15 -11.46 13.50
C PRO A 176 -12.57 -10.05 13.06
N LEU A 177 -11.68 -9.06 13.13
CA LEU A 177 -11.99 -7.66 12.79
C LEU A 177 -12.13 -7.42 11.28
N ARG A 178 -11.65 -8.35 10.45
CA ARG A 178 -11.92 -8.40 8.99
C ARG A 178 -13.39 -8.59 8.61
N SER A 179 -14.28 -8.77 9.59
CA SER A 179 -15.75 -8.80 9.42
C SER A 179 -16.48 -7.70 10.19
N ALA A 180 -15.76 -6.70 10.72
CA ALA A 180 -16.36 -5.45 11.16
C ALA A 180 -16.88 -4.67 9.95
N GLY A 181 -18.05 -4.05 10.05
CA GLY A 181 -18.59 -3.20 8.99
C GLY A 181 -17.91 -1.82 8.95
N ALA A 182 -17.79 -1.26 7.76
CA ALA A 182 -17.26 0.08 7.49
C ALA A 182 -17.77 1.15 8.46
N THR A 183 -16.83 1.92 9.03
CA THR A 183 -17.14 3.15 9.77
C THR A 183 -17.73 4.17 8.79
N PRO A 184 -18.90 4.77 9.07
CA PRO A 184 -19.49 5.80 8.21
C PRO A 184 -18.54 6.96 7.94
N GLU A 185 -18.47 7.40 6.68
CA GLU A 185 -17.63 8.54 6.29
C GLU A 185 -18.01 9.82 7.06
N GLY A 186 -17.01 10.60 7.42
CA GLY A 186 -17.13 11.77 8.31
C GLY A 186 -17.20 11.44 9.80
N GLN A 187 -17.43 10.19 10.21
CA GLN A 187 -17.46 9.83 11.64
C GLN A 187 -16.05 9.87 12.25
N THR A 188 -15.92 10.49 13.43
CA THR A 188 -14.68 10.52 14.22
C THR A 188 -14.30 9.11 14.70
N ILE A 189 -13.04 8.74 14.51
CA ILE A 189 -12.52 7.43 14.87
C ILE A 189 -12.16 7.41 16.36
N VAL A 190 -13.06 6.82 17.15
CA VAL A 190 -12.95 6.66 18.61
C VAL A 190 -12.71 5.21 19.04
N ALA A 191 -12.76 4.25 18.11
CA ALA A 191 -12.56 2.84 18.40
C ALA A 191 -11.10 2.57 18.84
N THR A 192 -10.92 1.77 19.90
CA THR A 192 -9.62 1.32 20.37
C THR A 192 -9.45 -0.18 20.18
N LEU A 193 -8.20 -0.67 20.16
CA LEU A 193 -7.84 -2.09 20.10
C LEU A 193 -6.66 -2.38 21.03
N ASP A 194 -6.80 -3.37 21.90
CA ASP A 194 -5.76 -3.76 22.88
C ASP A 194 -4.91 -4.97 22.43
N ALA A 195 -3.92 -5.32 23.24
CA ALA A 195 -3.05 -6.50 23.08
C ALA A 195 -3.77 -7.87 23.18
N ASN A 196 -5.09 -7.90 23.39
CA ASN A 196 -5.91 -9.12 23.42
C ASN A 196 -6.85 -9.22 22.20
N GLY A 197 -6.88 -8.20 21.33
CA GLY A 197 -7.86 -8.09 20.25
C GLY A 197 -9.22 -7.55 20.68
N HIS A 198 -9.35 -6.98 21.89
CA HIS A 198 -10.59 -6.41 22.39
C HIS A 198 -10.80 -4.99 21.83
N VAL A 199 -11.98 -4.76 21.23
CA VAL A 199 -12.38 -3.45 20.71
C VAL A 199 -13.07 -2.62 21.80
N GLY A 200 -12.50 -1.47 22.11
CA GLY A 200 -13.03 -0.49 23.07
C GLY A 200 -13.34 0.87 22.42
N VAL A 201 -13.54 1.89 23.25
CA VAL A 201 -13.83 3.27 22.80
C VAL A 201 -13.07 4.28 23.66
N SER A 202 -12.39 5.25 23.03
CA SER A 202 -11.75 6.40 23.68
C SER A 202 -12.20 7.72 23.04
N THR A 203 -13.07 8.45 23.75
CA THR A 203 -13.49 9.80 23.36
C THR A 203 -12.36 10.81 23.45
N THR A 204 -11.37 10.60 24.35
CA THR A 204 -10.16 11.42 24.46
C THR A 204 -9.32 11.34 23.19
N LEU A 205 -9.11 10.13 22.63
CA LEU A 205 -8.38 9.98 21.36
C LEU A 205 -9.19 10.49 20.16
N GLY A 206 -10.53 10.47 20.25
CA GLY A 206 -11.40 11.18 19.31
C GLY A 206 -11.15 12.69 19.22
N GLN A 207 -10.62 13.33 20.27
CA GLN A 207 -10.26 14.76 20.25
C GLN A 207 -9.07 15.07 19.32
N LEU A 208 -8.34 14.04 18.86
CA LEU A 208 -7.28 14.17 17.84
C LEU A 208 -7.85 14.33 16.42
N GLY A 209 -9.17 14.28 16.25
CA GLY A 209 -9.86 14.76 15.04
C GLY A 209 -9.81 13.83 13.82
N VAL A 210 -9.23 12.65 13.92
CA VAL A 210 -9.21 11.68 12.81
C VAL A 210 -10.63 11.19 12.52
N THR A 211 -11.00 11.17 11.24
CA THR A 211 -12.29 10.69 10.75
C THR A 211 -12.13 9.52 9.79
N ALA A 212 -13.18 8.74 9.61
CA ALA A 212 -13.29 7.80 8.49
C ALA A 212 -13.56 8.62 7.21
N ALA A 213 -12.76 8.47 6.16
CA ALA A 213 -12.66 9.46 5.07
C ALA A 213 -12.91 8.93 3.65
N HIS A 214 -12.62 7.65 3.38
CA HIS A 214 -12.84 7.06 2.07
C HIS A 214 -13.25 5.59 2.17
N ARG A 215 -14.50 5.26 1.85
CA ARG A 215 -15.06 3.92 1.94
C ARG A 215 -14.71 3.10 0.70
N VAL A 216 -14.06 1.97 0.92
CA VAL A 216 -13.72 0.99 -0.11
C VAL A 216 -14.67 -0.20 0.00
N GLN A 217 -15.53 -0.37 -1.00
CA GLN A 217 -16.44 -1.52 -1.12
C GLN A 217 -16.03 -2.39 -2.31
N GLN A 218 -15.68 -3.65 -2.05
CA GLN A 218 -15.24 -4.69 -3.00
C GLN A 218 -15.66 -6.09 -2.44
N PRO A 219 -15.56 -7.21 -3.20
CA PRO A 219 -15.79 -8.57 -2.70
C PRO A 219 -15.05 -8.87 -1.41
N GLY A 220 -15.79 -9.15 -0.34
CA GLY A 220 -15.23 -9.44 0.98
C GLY A 220 -14.41 -8.30 1.60
N ILE A 221 -14.61 -7.05 1.16
CA ILE A 221 -14.00 -5.83 1.69
C ILE A 221 -15.07 -4.73 1.74
N ASP A 222 -15.46 -4.30 2.93
CA ASP A 222 -16.31 -3.12 3.12
C ASP A 222 -15.77 -2.34 4.32
N HIS A 223 -14.78 -1.48 4.06
CA HIS A 223 -13.99 -0.79 5.07
C HIS A 223 -13.72 0.66 4.70
N THR A 224 -13.59 1.53 5.70
CA THR A 224 -13.32 2.96 5.48
C THR A 224 -11.90 3.33 5.89
N VAL A 225 -11.15 3.92 4.96
CA VAL A 225 -9.79 4.43 5.20
C VAL A 225 -9.88 5.66 6.11
N ALA A 226 -9.06 5.72 7.17
CA ALA A 226 -8.97 6.89 8.03
C ALA A 226 -8.33 8.10 7.30
N SER A 227 -8.77 9.32 7.62
CA SER A 227 -8.34 10.56 6.95
C SER A 227 -6.83 10.69 6.85
N VAL A 228 -6.12 10.52 7.96
CA VAL A 228 -4.64 10.61 8.01
C VAL A 228 -3.93 9.60 7.11
N PHE A 229 -4.55 8.44 6.84
CA PHE A 229 -4.01 7.45 5.90
C PHE A 229 -4.43 7.76 4.46
N TRP A 230 -5.66 8.22 4.25
CA TRP A 230 -6.14 8.62 2.93
C TRP A 230 -5.36 9.82 2.38
N ASP A 231 -5.09 10.83 3.21
CA ASP A 231 -4.27 11.99 2.87
C ASP A 231 -2.84 11.56 2.50
N PHE A 232 -2.23 10.64 3.26
CA PHE A 232 -0.92 10.06 2.93
C PHE A 232 -0.93 9.27 1.63
N MET A 233 -1.94 8.41 1.41
CA MET A 233 -2.09 7.57 0.22
C MET A 233 -2.33 8.38 -1.07
N ASN A 234 -2.74 9.65 -0.98
CA ASN A 234 -2.90 10.55 -2.12
C ASN A 234 -1.85 11.69 -2.14
N SER A 235 -0.89 11.68 -1.21
CA SER A 235 0.11 12.74 -1.06
C SER A 235 1.12 12.79 -2.22
N SER A 236 1.69 13.97 -2.40
CA SER A 236 2.77 14.26 -3.36
C SER A 236 4.03 14.70 -2.63
N GLY A 237 5.17 14.57 -3.29
CA GLY A 237 6.48 14.99 -2.80
C GLY A 237 7.58 14.61 -3.78
N LEU A 238 8.82 14.97 -3.43
CA LEU A 238 9.99 14.61 -4.24
C LEU A 238 10.13 13.08 -4.38
N VAL A 239 10.11 12.61 -5.63
CA VAL A 239 10.29 11.21 -6.07
C VAL A 239 11.40 11.10 -7.13
N SER A 240 11.94 9.90 -7.35
CA SER A 240 12.91 9.61 -8.42
C SER A 240 12.24 8.95 -9.62
N THR A 241 12.00 9.71 -10.69
CA THR A 241 11.38 9.22 -11.94
C THR A 241 12.44 9.19 -13.04
N ASN A 242 12.71 8.02 -13.61
CA ASN A 242 13.78 7.81 -14.61
C ASN A 242 15.16 8.35 -14.18
N GLY A 243 15.46 8.31 -12.88
CA GLY A 243 16.71 8.82 -12.31
C GLY A 243 16.78 10.35 -12.22
N GLN A 244 15.66 11.07 -12.35
CA GLN A 244 15.54 12.49 -12.10
C GLN A 244 14.61 12.74 -10.90
N LEU A 245 14.98 13.72 -10.07
CA LEU A 245 14.15 14.13 -8.93
C LEU A 245 13.05 15.07 -9.40
N VAL A 246 11.79 14.71 -9.16
CA VAL A 246 10.60 15.48 -9.55
C VAL A 246 9.58 15.52 -8.41
N GLU A 247 8.79 16.60 -8.35
CA GLU A 247 7.60 16.67 -7.49
C GLU A 247 6.43 16.00 -8.22
N ASP A 248 5.90 14.92 -7.65
CA ASP A 248 4.84 14.09 -8.21
C ASP A 248 4.12 13.33 -7.06
N HIS A 249 3.07 12.57 -7.33
CA HIS A 249 2.44 11.71 -6.33
C HIS A 249 3.43 10.66 -5.78
N LEU A 250 3.43 10.43 -4.46
CA LEU A 250 4.26 9.35 -3.88
C LEU A 250 3.84 7.98 -4.42
N PHE A 251 2.55 7.82 -4.74
CA PHE A 251 1.97 6.60 -5.31
C PHE A 251 1.20 6.92 -6.60
N GLU A 252 1.54 6.24 -7.69
CA GLU A 252 0.86 6.37 -9.00
C GLU A 252 -0.59 5.84 -8.95
N ASN A 253 -0.91 5.06 -7.92
CA ASN A 253 -2.26 4.70 -7.52
C ASN A 253 -2.29 4.61 -5.99
N SER A 254 -3.31 5.19 -5.34
CA SER A 254 -3.40 5.32 -3.89
C SER A 254 -3.34 3.97 -3.13
N PHE A 255 -3.72 2.87 -3.79
CA PHE A 255 -3.68 1.51 -3.24
C PHE A 255 -2.49 0.67 -3.75
N TYR A 256 -1.56 1.22 -4.54
CA TYR A 256 -0.39 0.46 -5.03
C TYR A 256 0.47 -0.07 -3.89
N ALA A 257 0.83 0.79 -2.93
CA ALA A 257 1.69 0.42 -1.81
C ALA A 257 0.95 -0.39 -0.73
N THR A 258 -0.32 -0.08 -0.45
CA THR A 258 -1.07 -0.66 0.68
C THR A 258 -1.95 -1.83 0.31
N GLY A 259 -2.46 -1.88 -0.93
CA GLY A 259 -3.71 -2.59 -1.26
C GLY A 259 -4.92 -1.94 -0.58
N TYR A 260 -6.10 -2.56 -0.73
CA TYR A 260 -7.34 -2.08 -0.10
C TYR A 260 -7.33 -2.29 1.42
N PRO A 261 -8.07 -1.48 2.22
CA PRO A 261 -8.24 -1.72 3.65
C PRO A 261 -8.91 -3.08 3.89
N ILE A 262 -8.46 -3.78 4.93
CA ILE A 262 -9.01 -5.09 5.37
C ILE A 262 -9.41 -5.10 6.85
N THR A 263 -9.31 -3.95 7.52
CA THR A 263 -9.92 -3.64 8.80
C THR A 263 -10.33 -2.17 8.82
N GLU A 264 -11.17 -1.80 9.80
CA GLU A 264 -11.26 -0.40 10.23
C GLU A 264 -9.94 0.08 10.85
N ALA A 265 -9.85 1.39 11.10
CA ALA A 265 -8.76 1.97 11.87
C ALA A 265 -9.09 1.96 13.37
N TYR A 266 -8.11 1.58 14.20
CA TYR A 266 -8.25 1.49 15.65
C TYR A 266 -7.11 2.24 16.35
N TRP A 267 -7.43 2.92 17.44
CA TRP A 267 -6.46 3.47 18.37
C TRP A 267 -5.85 2.37 19.24
N THR A 268 -4.54 2.32 19.37
CA THR A 268 -3.84 1.32 20.18
C THR A 268 -2.62 1.90 20.88
N THR A 269 -2.11 1.17 21.87
CA THR A 269 -0.94 1.54 22.66
C THR A 269 0.20 0.62 22.28
N VAL A 270 1.33 1.16 21.83
CA VAL A 270 2.53 0.38 21.49
C VAL A 270 3.72 0.86 22.31
N ALA A 271 4.67 -0.03 22.60
CA ALA A 271 5.97 0.39 23.12
C ALA A 271 6.82 0.96 21.98
N VAL A 272 7.45 2.12 22.19
CA VAL A 272 8.44 2.70 21.29
C VAL A 272 9.65 3.16 22.11
N GLN A 273 10.80 2.54 21.88
CA GLN A 273 12.01 2.71 22.70
C GLN A 273 11.72 2.51 24.21
N GLY A 274 10.83 1.57 24.54
CA GLY A 274 10.38 1.27 25.92
C GLY A 274 9.35 2.23 26.51
N ASN A 275 8.82 3.20 25.75
CA ASN A 275 7.79 4.15 26.20
C ASN A 275 6.44 3.82 25.56
N GLU A 276 5.33 3.93 26.31
CA GLU A 276 4.00 3.75 25.74
C GLU A 276 3.59 4.93 24.85
N GLN A 277 3.21 4.63 23.62
CA GLN A 277 2.80 5.59 22.61
C GLN A 277 1.41 5.25 22.06
N GLN A 278 0.52 6.24 22.06
CA GLN A 278 -0.80 6.12 21.42
C GLN A 278 -0.64 6.30 19.91
N VAL A 279 -1.02 5.27 19.14
CA VAL A 279 -0.98 5.27 17.68
C VAL A 279 -2.33 4.85 17.12
N LEU A 280 -2.74 5.47 16.01
CA LEU A 280 -3.82 4.90 15.20
C LEU A 280 -3.22 3.83 14.29
N LEU A 281 -3.90 2.71 14.10
CA LEU A 281 -3.48 1.59 13.26
C LEU A 281 -4.60 1.22 12.29
N GLN A 282 -4.29 1.04 11.00
CA GLN A 282 -5.19 0.40 10.03
C GLN A 282 -4.42 -0.60 9.16
N CYS A 283 -5.02 -1.77 8.92
CA CYS A 283 -4.44 -2.79 8.07
C CYS A 283 -5.12 -2.84 6.70
N PHE A 284 -4.29 -2.98 5.67
CA PHE A 284 -4.63 -3.09 4.26
C PHE A 284 -4.05 -4.41 3.71
N GLU A 285 -4.41 -4.84 2.50
CA GLU A 285 -4.02 -6.16 1.96
C GLU A 285 -2.49 -6.42 2.01
N ARG A 286 -1.67 -5.40 1.77
CA ARG A 286 -0.21 -5.49 1.59
C ARG A 286 0.58 -4.97 2.79
N ARG A 287 0.03 -3.99 3.52
CA ARG A 287 0.70 -3.25 4.61
C ARG A 287 -0.30 -2.84 5.69
N CYS A 288 0.18 -2.63 6.92
CA CYS A 288 -0.54 -1.83 7.90
C CYS A 288 0.15 -0.49 8.05
N LEU A 289 -0.62 0.58 8.16
CA LEU A 289 -0.16 1.94 8.42
C LEU A 289 -0.43 2.32 9.87
N THR A 290 0.51 3.02 10.48
CA THR A 290 0.36 3.66 11.79
C THR A 290 0.39 5.18 11.67
N TRP A 291 -0.38 5.87 12.50
CA TRP A 291 -0.31 7.33 12.64
C TRP A 291 0.00 7.73 14.09
N THR A 292 1.03 8.55 14.26
CA THR A 292 1.41 9.14 15.55
C THR A 292 1.30 10.66 15.45
N PRO A 293 0.40 11.33 16.20
CA PRO A 293 0.26 12.80 16.14
C PRO A 293 1.49 13.57 16.64
N GLY A 294 2.27 12.96 17.55
CA GLY A 294 3.47 13.56 18.16
C GLY A 294 4.75 13.45 17.33
N ASN A 295 4.76 12.67 16.24
CA ASN A 295 5.90 12.60 15.33
C ASN A 295 6.06 13.91 14.52
N SER A 296 7.26 14.17 14.03
CA SER A 296 7.51 15.29 13.11
C SER A 296 6.77 15.11 11.79
N ASP A 297 6.39 16.23 11.15
CA ASP A 297 5.80 16.21 9.80
C ASP A 297 6.72 15.48 8.82
N GLY A 298 6.16 14.57 8.03
CA GLY A 298 6.91 13.60 7.22
C GLY A 298 7.03 12.20 7.84
N TRP A 299 6.93 12.06 9.17
CA TRP A 299 6.95 10.78 9.91
C TRP A 299 5.69 10.53 10.73
N LYS A 300 4.66 11.39 10.59
CA LYS A 300 3.37 11.19 11.27
C LYS A 300 2.66 9.93 10.81
N VAL A 301 2.76 9.54 9.53
CA VAL A 301 2.35 8.23 9.03
C VAL A 301 3.58 7.37 8.77
N GLU A 302 3.54 6.11 9.16
CA GLU A 302 4.56 5.11 8.86
C GLU A 302 3.92 3.78 8.44
N ALA A 303 4.64 2.97 7.67
CA ALA A 303 4.28 1.57 7.44
C ALA A 303 5.00 0.67 8.44
N GLY A 304 4.30 -0.31 9.02
CA GLY A 304 4.92 -1.33 9.86
C GLY A 304 5.95 -2.16 9.08
N ASN A 305 6.90 -2.81 9.79
CA ASN A 305 7.97 -3.61 9.20
C ASN A 305 7.49 -4.98 8.67
N VAL A 306 6.39 -4.97 7.91
CA VAL A 306 5.68 -6.15 7.41
C VAL A 306 6.56 -7.05 6.53
N GLY A 307 7.62 -6.53 5.91
CA GLY A 307 8.56 -7.37 5.16
C GLY A 307 9.40 -8.24 6.10
N GLN A 308 9.92 -7.67 7.19
CA GLN A 308 10.58 -8.44 8.26
C GLN A 308 9.59 -9.43 8.89
N HIS A 309 8.39 -8.97 9.27
CA HIS A 309 7.37 -9.82 9.90
C HIS A 309 6.92 -10.98 9.00
N TYR A 310 6.75 -10.75 7.70
CA TYR A 310 6.40 -11.79 6.72
C TYR A 310 7.56 -12.75 6.45
N TYR A 311 8.82 -12.28 6.49
CA TYR A 311 9.99 -13.15 6.38
C TYR A 311 10.09 -14.10 7.59
N GLU A 312 10.00 -13.56 8.80
CA GLU A 312 9.99 -14.31 10.05
C GLU A 312 8.86 -15.34 10.07
N TRP A 313 7.62 -14.91 9.82
CA TRP A 313 6.46 -15.80 9.81
C TRP A 313 6.53 -16.90 8.73
N ARG A 314 7.15 -16.62 7.57
CA ARG A 314 7.29 -17.58 6.46
C ARG A 314 8.41 -18.60 6.69
N TYR A 315 9.54 -18.18 7.27
CA TYR A 315 10.77 -19.00 7.35
C TYR A 315 11.21 -19.40 8.77
N GLY A 316 10.83 -18.66 9.81
CA GLY A 316 11.30 -18.80 11.21
C GLY A 316 10.68 -19.95 12.03
N GLU A 317 10.60 -21.16 11.44
CA GLU A 317 10.26 -22.44 12.11
C GLU A 317 9.09 -22.46 13.12
N THR A 318 7.88 -22.73 12.63
CA THR A 318 6.91 -23.58 13.38
C THR A 318 6.31 -24.64 12.45
N THR A 319 5.87 -25.76 13.04
CA THR A 319 5.63 -27.05 12.35
C THR A 319 4.48 -27.03 11.33
N PRO A 320 4.61 -27.71 10.19
CA PRO A 320 3.47 -28.07 9.34
C PRO A 320 2.53 -29.04 10.07
N VAL A 321 1.23 -28.88 9.90
CA VAL A 321 0.25 -29.92 10.24
C VAL A 321 0.28 -31.00 9.16
N GLY A 322 0.25 -32.27 9.56
CA GLY A 322 0.41 -33.42 8.66
C GLY A 322 -0.74 -33.60 7.64
N PRO A 323 -0.49 -34.32 6.53
CA PRO A 323 -1.36 -34.31 5.35
C PRO A 323 -2.55 -35.29 5.41
N THR A 324 -3.63 -34.94 4.72
CA THR A 324 -4.79 -35.81 4.40
C THR A 324 -5.22 -35.48 2.94
N PRO A 325 -5.67 -36.45 2.10
CA PRO A 325 -5.15 -36.53 0.72
C PRO A 325 -6.03 -36.00 -0.42
N SER A 326 -5.43 -36.00 -1.62
CA SER A 326 -6.03 -35.63 -2.93
C SER A 326 -7.01 -36.67 -3.50
N PRO A 327 -7.99 -36.22 -4.30
CA PRO A 327 -8.46 -36.96 -5.47
C PRO A 327 -8.51 -36.15 -6.79
N THR A 328 -8.69 -36.86 -7.91
CA THR A 328 -8.76 -36.41 -9.33
C THR A 328 -9.33 -37.61 -10.13
N PRO A 329 -10.14 -37.51 -11.22
CA PRO A 329 -10.31 -36.42 -12.22
C PRO A 329 -11.77 -36.00 -12.61
N SER A 330 -11.88 -35.17 -13.68
CA SER A 330 -13.04 -34.64 -14.48
C SER A 330 -14.12 -35.66 -14.97
N PRO A 331 -15.31 -35.26 -15.54
CA PRO A 331 -15.59 -34.09 -16.42
C PRO A 331 -16.97 -33.34 -16.28
N THR A 332 -17.24 -32.37 -17.20
CA THR A 332 -18.38 -31.39 -17.29
C THR A 332 -19.56 -31.82 -18.22
N PRO A 333 -20.78 -31.19 -18.18
CA PRO A 333 -21.11 -29.89 -18.85
C PRO A 333 -22.19 -28.95 -18.17
N SER A 334 -22.51 -27.79 -18.79
CA SER A 334 -23.53 -26.73 -18.41
C SER A 334 -24.97 -27.09 -18.94
N PRO A 335 -26.00 -26.24 -19.31
CA PRO A 335 -26.46 -24.80 -19.30
C PRO A 335 -26.27 -23.68 -18.23
N SER A 336 -27.20 -22.69 -18.30
CA SER A 336 -27.44 -21.42 -17.55
C SER A 336 -28.88 -20.89 -17.83
N PRO A 337 -29.50 -19.94 -17.07
CA PRO A 337 -29.68 -18.55 -17.61
C PRO A 337 -29.72 -17.37 -16.58
N THR A 338 -29.58 -16.13 -17.11
CA THR A 338 -29.60 -14.79 -16.45
C THR A 338 -30.84 -13.94 -16.91
N PRO A 339 -31.15 -12.66 -16.48
CA PRO A 339 -30.30 -11.46 -16.22
C PRO A 339 -30.73 -10.52 -15.03
N PRO A 340 -30.13 -9.31 -14.86
CA PRO A 340 -30.62 -8.22 -13.97
C PRO A 340 -31.56 -7.24 -14.76
N PRO A 341 -31.63 -5.86 -14.69
CA PRO A 341 -30.63 -4.80 -14.35
C PRO A 341 -31.10 -3.62 -13.42
N ALA A 342 -30.15 -2.78 -12.97
CA ALA A 342 -30.30 -1.33 -12.65
C ALA A 342 -28.89 -0.67 -12.62
N ASN A 343 -28.75 0.61 -13.01
CA ASN A 343 -27.43 1.18 -13.40
C ASN A 343 -26.63 1.83 -12.26
N SER A 344 -25.29 1.72 -12.35
CA SER A 344 -24.28 2.46 -11.59
C SER A 344 -23.00 2.63 -12.44
N ASP A 345 -22.17 3.64 -12.15
CA ASP A 345 -21.20 4.17 -13.13
C ASP A 345 -19.90 3.35 -13.33
N TYR A 346 -19.41 3.42 -14.57
CA TYR A 346 -18.24 2.75 -15.17
C TYR A 346 -18.32 1.22 -15.27
N VAL A 347 -18.58 0.73 -16.49
CA VAL A 347 -18.63 -0.70 -16.87
C VAL A 347 -18.04 -0.86 -18.28
N VAL A 348 -17.22 -1.90 -18.52
CA VAL A 348 -16.67 -2.35 -19.84
C VAL A 348 -16.37 -1.25 -20.89
N VAL A 349 -15.12 -0.79 -20.97
CA VAL A 349 -14.67 0.27 -21.92
C VAL A 349 -13.59 -0.23 -22.89
N ILE A 350 -13.42 0.45 -24.04
CA ILE A 350 -12.29 0.27 -24.96
C ILE A 350 -11.08 1.03 -24.40
N ALA A 351 -10.20 0.32 -23.71
CA ALA A 351 -9.03 0.88 -23.05
C ALA A 351 -7.92 1.32 -24.01
N SER A 352 -7.72 0.63 -25.14
CA SER A 352 -6.84 1.07 -26.24
C SER A 352 -7.13 0.32 -27.54
N ILE A 353 -6.71 0.89 -28.66
CA ILE A 353 -6.53 0.17 -29.94
C ILE A 353 -5.05 0.27 -30.31
N GLN A 354 -4.41 -0.86 -30.63
CA GLN A 354 -2.98 -0.92 -30.94
C GLN A 354 -2.74 -1.67 -32.26
N ASN A 355 -1.91 -1.12 -33.14
CA ASN A 355 -1.54 -1.80 -34.38
C ASN A 355 -0.37 -2.77 -34.12
N THR A 356 -0.61 -4.08 -34.25
CA THR A 356 0.37 -5.13 -33.96
C THR A 356 0.92 -5.82 -35.20
N GLY A 357 0.50 -5.38 -36.39
CA GLY A 357 1.01 -5.86 -37.67
C GLY A 357 0.16 -5.40 -38.85
N THR A 358 0.64 -5.66 -40.07
CA THR A 358 -0.02 -5.27 -41.31
C THR A 358 -1.45 -5.82 -41.40
N LYS A 359 -2.45 -4.98 -41.11
CA LYS A 359 -3.88 -5.35 -41.04
C LYS A 359 -4.27 -6.29 -39.88
N ASN A 360 -3.54 -6.25 -38.78
CA ASN A 360 -3.95 -6.86 -37.52
C ASN A 360 -3.79 -5.85 -36.37
N GLU A 361 -4.92 -5.45 -35.78
CA GLU A 361 -4.98 -4.53 -34.65
C GLU A 361 -5.59 -5.24 -33.44
N GLU A 362 -5.17 -4.83 -32.25
CA GLU A 362 -5.65 -5.31 -30.96
C GLU A 362 -6.50 -4.24 -30.29
N ILE A 363 -7.80 -4.50 -30.22
CA ILE A 363 -8.79 -3.67 -29.55
C ILE A 363 -8.91 -4.20 -28.13
N ASN A 364 -8.29 -3.52 -27.18
CA ASN A 364 -8.23 -3.92 -25.79
C ASN A 364 -9.39 -3.33 -25.01
N ILE A 365 -10.34 -4.18 -24.61
CA ILE A 365 -11.50 -3.84 -23.79
C ILE A 365 -11.20 -4.23 -22.34
N TRP A 366 -11.57 -3.37 -21.39
CA TRP A 366 -11.36 -3.57 -19.96
C TRP A 366 -12.67 -3.41 -19.19
N ASN A 367 -13.08 -4.45 -18.45
CA ASN A 367 -14.19 -4.33 -17.54
C ASN A 367 -13.81 -3.56 -16.27
N LYS A 368 -14.08 -2.24 -16.29
CA LYS A 368 -13.78 -1.31 -15.20
C LYS A 368 -14.76 -1.33 -14.02
N THR A 369 -15.80 -2.16 -14.00
CA THR A 369 -16.79 -2.12 -12.91
C THR A 369 -16.14 -2.33 -11.54
N PRO A 370 -16.59 -1.59 -10.50
CA PRO A 370 -16.37 -2.00 -9.12
C PRO A 370 -16.70 -3.48 -8.91
N ARG A 371 -15.89 -4.16 -8.09
CA ARG A 371 -15.79 -5.62 -8.10
C ARG A 371 -17.08 -6.34 -7.67
N GLU A 372 -17.12 -7.65 -7.96
CA GLU A 372 -18.21 -8.65 -7.85
C GLU A 372 -19.18 -8.74 -9.04
N SER A 373 -19.41 -7.66 -9.78
CA SER A 373 -20.20 -7.77 -11.02
C SER A 373 -19.42 -8.51 -12.13
N SER A 374 -20.12 -9.39 -12.84
CA SER A 374 -19.64 -10.00 -14.08
C SER A 374 -20.61 -9.69 -15.22
N VAL A 375 -20.11 -9.05 -16.27
CA VAL A 375 -20.90 -8.73 -17.46
C VAL A 375 -20.80 -9.89 -18.43
N ASN A 376 -21.93 -10.41 -18.91
CA ASN A 376 -21.91 -11.30 -20.06
C ASN A 376 -22.00 -10.46 -21.34
N MET A 377 -21.03 -10.61 -22.24
CA MET A 377 -20.94 -9.86 -23.49
C MET A 377 -21.56 -10.61 -24.70
N ALA A 378 -22.24 -11.74 -24.50
CA ALA A 378 -22.92 -12.47 -25.58
C ALA A 378 -23.81 -11.53 -26.43
N GLY A 379 -23.54 -11.45 -27.74
CA GLY A 379 -24.31 -10.61 -28.65
C GLY A 379 -24.03 -9.10 -28.57
N TRP A 380 -23.10 -8.65 -27.71
CA TRP A 380 -22.53 -7.30 -27.80
C TRP A 380 -21.82 -7.12 -29.14
N THR A 381 -21.55 -5.87 -29.54
CA THR A 381 -20.86 -5.60 -30.81
C THR A 381 -19.78 -4.53 -30.72
N LEU A 382 -18.69 -4.74 -31.46
CA LEU A 382 -17.80 -3.65 -31.90
C LEU A 382 -18.19 -3.28 -33.33
N SER A 383 -18.25 -1.98 -33.65
CA SER A 383 -18.42 -1.50 -35.02
C SER A 383 -17.38 -0.42 -35.36
N ASP A 384 -16.77 -0.52 -36.53
CA ASP A 384 -15.84 0.50 -37.05
C ASP A 384 -16.57 1.61 -37.83
N ALA A 385 -15.84 2.68 -38.18
CA ALA A 385 -16.35 3.79 -38.97
C ALA A 385 -16.68 3.42 -40.44
N SER A 386 -16.31 2.22 -40.91
CA SER A 386 -16.63 1.70 -42.24
C SER A 386 -17.93 0.86 -42.26
N GLY A 387 -18.50 0.56 -41.08
CA GLY A 387 -19.69 -0.26 -40.92
C GLY A 387 -19.43 -1.76 -40.81
N HIS A 388 -18.18 -2.19 -40.63
CA HIS A 388 -17.89 -3.58 -40.25
C HIS A 388 -18.33 -3.80 -38.79
N VAL A 389 -18.81 -5.01 -38.48
CA VAL A 389 -19.27 -5.39 -37.13
C VAL A 389 -18.60 -6.68 -36.69
N PHE A 390 -18.15 -6.73 -35.43
CA PHE A 390 -17.83 -7.95 -34.69
C PHE A 390 -18.93 -8.19 -33.67
N THR A 391 -19.35 -9.45 -33.51
CA THR A 391 -20.30 -9.85 -32.47
C THR A 391 -19.57 -10.73 -31.45
N PHE A 392 -19.64 -10.37 -30.17
CA PHE A 392 -19.00 -11.15 -29.12
C PHE A 392 -19.69 -12.50 -28.90
N PRO A 393 -18.92 -13.60 -28.70
CA PRO A 393 -19.46 -14.89 -28.29
C PRO A 393 -19.93 -14.86 -26.84
N ASP A 394 -20.47 -15.97 -26.34
CA ASP A 394 -20.79 -16.11 -24.92
C ASP A 394 -19.51 -16.05 -24.06
N ILE A 395 -19.30 -14.89 -23.42
CA ILE A 395 -18.16 -14.60 -22.55
C ILE A 395 -18.62 -13.79 -21.35
N THR A 396 -18.28 -14.27 -20.15
CA THR A 396 -18.58 -13.61 -18.88
C THR A 396 -17.33 -12.92 -18.33
N VAL A 397 -17.25 -11.60 -18.50
CA VAL A 397 -16.12 -10.76 -18.07
C VAL A 397 -16.35 -10.24 -16.66
N LYS A 398 -15.48 -10.63 -15.72
CA LYS A 398 -15.52 -10.16 -14.31
C LYS A 398 -15.05 -8.72 -14.21
N ALA A 399 -15.25 -8.06 -13.08
CA ALA A 399 -14.52 -6.84 -12.77
C ALA A 399 -12.99 -7.02 -12.91
N ALA A 400 -12.32 -6.00 -13.44
CA ALA A 400 -10.92 -5.99 -13.86
C ALA A 400 -10.50 -6.99 -14.96
N PHE A 401 -11.44 -7.68 -15.60
CA PHE A 401 -11.19 -8.62 -16.71
C PHE A 401 -10.89 -7.87 -18.02
N PHE A 402 -9.94 -8.37 -18.82
CA PHE A 402 -9.58 -7.80 -20.13
C PHE A 402 -10.03 -8.70 -21.29
N VAL A 403 -10.50 -8.10 -22.40
CA VAL A 403 -10.81 -8.79 -23.66
C VAL A 403 -10.10 -8.09 -24.80
N THR A 404 -9.19 -8.79 -25.47
CA THR A 404 -8.50 -8.30 -26.67
C THR A 404 -9.18 -8.86 -27.91
N VAL A 405 -9.74 -8.00 -28.77
CA VAL A 405 -10.25 -8.40 -30.09
C VAL A 405 -9.19 -8.09 -31.14
N ARG A 406 -8.69 -9.13 -31.80
CA ARG A 406 -7.78 -9.07 -32.94
C ARG A 406 -8.57 -8.91 -34.24
N THR A 407 -8.20 -7.95 -35.09
CA THR A 407 -8.97 -7.69 -36.32
C THR A 407 -8.81 -8.77 -37.39
N CYS A 408 -7.74 -9.56 -37.41
CA CYS A 408 -7.55 -10.65 -38.38
C CYS A 408 -8.01 -12.02 -37.83
N THR A 409 -7.74 -13.11 -38.56
CA THR A 409 -8.15 -14.48 -38.21
C THR A 409 -7.22 -15.10 -37.15
N GLY A 410 -7.74 -16.09 -36.43
CA GLY A 410 -6.99 -16.85 -35.43
C GLY A 410 -7.88 -17.87 -34.71
N THR A 411 -7.52 -18.21 -33.47
CA THR A 411 -8.27 -19.13 -32.62
C THR A 411 -8.57 -18.46 -31.29
N ASP A 412 -9.85 -18.39 -30.92
CA ASP A 412 -10.30 -17.70 -29.71
C ASP A 412 -9.87 -18.42 -28.43
N ILE A 413 -9.49 -17.63 -27.42
CA ILE A 413 -8.98 -18.10 -26.14
C ILE A 413 -9.70 -17.34 -25.04
N ILE A 414 -10.62 -18.02 -24.34
CA ILE A 414 -11.33 -17.46 -23.18
C ILE A 414 -10.74 -18.09 -21.90
N LYS A 415 -10.39 -17.26 -20.92
CA LYS A 415 -9.87 -17.65 -19.60
C LYS A 415 -10.72 -17.06 -18.47
N HIS A 416 -10.33 -17.30 -17.23
CA HIS A 416 -11.13 -16.99 -16.04
C HIS A 416 -11.04 -15.52 -15.58
N ASN A 417 -10.10 -14.75 -16.17
CA ASN A 417 -9.74 -13.36 -15.89
C ASN A 417 -9.38 -12.53 -17.14
N TRP A 418 -9.21 -13.15 -18.33
CA TRP A 418 -9.00 -12.46 -19.61
C TRP A 418 -9.49 -13.29 -20.80
N ALA A 419 -9.58 -12.69 -22.00
CA ALA A 419 -9.78 -13.40 -23.26
C ALA A 419 -9.13 -12.72 -24.47
N ILE A 420 -8.83 -13.50 -25.52
CA ILE A 420 -8.43 -13.03 -26.85
C ILE A 420 -9.42 -13.61 -27.87
N LEU A 421 -9.99 -12.75 -28.71
CA LEU A 421 -10.99 -13.08 -29.74
C LEU A 421 -10.53 -12.59 -31.12
N HIS A 422 -11.03 -13.20 -32.21
CA HIS A 422 -10.60 -12.89 -33.58
C HIS A 422 -11.79 -12.51 -34.48
N TRP A 423 -11.74 -11.31 -35.05
CA TRP A 423 -12.79 -10.78 -35.94
C TRP A 423 -12.74 -11.44 -37.33
N GLY A 424 -11.55 -11.81 -37.81
CA GLY A 424 -11.39 -12.37 -39.16
C GLY A 424 -11.56 -11.35 -40.31
N LEU A 425 -11.72 -10.07 -40.00
CA LEU A 425 -11.84 -8.96 -40.95
C LEU A 425 -10.52 -8.71 -41.71
N CYS A 426 -9.37 -8.88 -41.03
CA CYS A 426 -8.01 -8.65 -41.53
C CYS A 426 -7.84 -7.27 -42.20
N GLN A 427 -8.28 -6.23 -41.48
CA GLN A 427 -8.11 -4.81 -41.81
C GLN A 427 -7.76 -4.02 -40.54
N ASN A 428 -7.24 -2.80 -40.71
CA ASN A 428 -7.16 -1.83 -39.61
C ASN A 428 -8.56 -1.22 -39.40
N VAL A 429 -8.95 -1.01 -38.16
CA VAL A 429 -10.17 -0.28 -37.76
C VAL A 429 -9.87 1.09 -37.16
N SER A 430 -8.64 1.35 -36.69
CA SER A 430 -8.22 2.64 -36.09
C SER A 430 -8.12 3.82 -37.09
N GLY A 431 -8.79 3.73 -38.23
CA GLY A 431 -8.92 4.81 -39.22
C GLY A 431 -10.06 5.80 -38.90
N GLY A 432 -10.78 5.58 -37.81
CA GLY A 432 -11.84 6.41 -37.27
C GLY A 432 -12.57 5.71 -36.13
N VAL A 433 -13.59 6.37 -35.58
CA VAL A 433 -14.24 5.96 -34.32
C VAL A 433 -14.72 4.50 -34.33
N VAL A 434 -14.23 3.72 -33.37
CA VAL A 434 -14.72 2.37 -33.05
C VAL A 434 -15.69 2.46 -31.88
N THR A 435 -16.90 1.91 -32.05
CA THR A 435 -17.98 1.94 -31.05
C THR A 435 -18.18 0.55 -30.45
N LEU A 436 -18.24 0.46 -29.11
CA LEU A 436 -18.70 -0.71 -28.38
C LEU A 436 -20.18 -0.55 -28.01
N ARG A 437 -20.99 -1.58 -28.29
CA ARG A 437 -22.42 -1.62 -27.97
C ARG A 437 -22.80 -2.89 -27.21
N ASP A 438 -23.80 -2.76 -26.35
CA ASP A 438 -24.40 -3.92 -25.67
C ASP A 438 -25.28 -4.76 -26.61
N ALA A 439 -25.79 -5.89 -26.09
CA ALA A 439 -26.71 -6.76 -26.82
C ALA A 439 -28.09 -6.13 -27.12
N ALA A 440 -28.41 -4.95 -26.56
CA ALA A 440 -29.59 -4.16 -26.89
C ALA A 440 -29.29 -3.04 -27.92
N GLY A 441 -28.04 -2.92 -28.38
CA GLY A 441 -27.59 -1.93 -29.34
C GLY A 441 -27.26 -0.56 -28.74
N GLN A 442 -27.35 -0.38 -27.42
CA GLN A 442 -26.97 0.85 -26.73
C GLN A 442 -25.46 1.04 -26.79
N VAL A 443 -25.00 2.29 -26.91
CA VAL A 443 -23.56 2.60 -26.86
C VAL A 443 -23.08 2.44 -25.42
N VAL A 444 -22.03 1.64 -25.24
CA VAL A 444 -21.34 1.47 -23.95
C VAL A 444 -20.07 2.34 -23.91
N ASP A 445 -19.32 2.39 -25.02
CA ASP A 445 -18.12 3.22 -25.14
C ASP A 445 -17.76 3.53 -26.62
N THR A 446 -16.93 4.54 -26.85
CA THR A 446 -16.40 4.93 -28.16
C THR A 446 -14.93 5.33 -28.07
N HIS A 447 -14.08 4.69 -28.86
CA HIS A 447 -12.66 5.03 -29.01
C HIS A 447 -12.45 5.76 -30.35
N PRO A 448 -11.78 6.93 -30.38
CA PRO A 448 -11.60 7.73 -31.60
C PRO A 448 -10.60 7.14 -32.60
#